data_AF-A0A6C0BXN9-F1
#
_entry.id   AF-A0A6C0BXN9-F1
#
_cell.length_a   1.000
_cell.length_b   1.000
_cell.length_c   1.000
_cell.angle_alpha   90.00
_cell.angle_beta   90.00
_cell.angle_gamma   90.00
#
_symmetry.space_group_name_H-M   'P 1'
#
loop_
_entity.id
_entity.type
_entity.pdbx_description
1 polymer ?
#
loop_
_entity_poly.entity_id
_entity_poly.type
_entity_poly.pdbx_seq_one_letter_code
_entity_poly.pdbx_strand_id
1 'polypeptide(L)'
;MHFLKLRKFVEENKDKLRYKWLSKNPNAIHLLEQNPDKIDWCCLSDNPNAIHLLEQNPDKINWYNLSYNPNAIHLLEQNQERITWEYLSYNPNAIRLLEQNPDKIDWENLSENPNAIHLLEQNPDKIDWEWLSLNPNAIHLLEQNQDTINWFELSYNPNAIQLLEQNVDEIDWHCLSTNPSIFEYDYQAMRDHMYNSGLCEELMANRFHPSNMHKFADWGFEDMLPPDIVKTD
;
A
#
# COMPACT_ATOMS: atom_id res chain seq x y z
N MET A 1 -0.02 -16.28 -5.85
CA MET A 1 -1.34 -16.16 -5.21
C MET A 1 -2.30 -17.27 -5.67
N HIS A 2 -1.85 -18.53 -5.72
CA HIS A 2 -2.57 -19.65 -6.37
C HIS A 2 -3.54 -20.43 -5.46
N PHE A 3 -3.84 -19.91 -4.27
CA PHE A 3 -4.49 -20.69 -3.20
C PHE A 3 -5.83 -20.12 -2.71
N LEU A 4 -6.31 -19.04 -3.33
CA LEU A 4 -7.60 -18.45 -2.97
C LEU A 4 -8.72 -19.06 -3.81
N LYS A 5 -9.81 -19.43 -3.15
CA LYS A 5 -11.07 -19.85 -3.76
C LYS A 5 -12.22 -19.08 -3.13
N LEU A 6 -13.34 -19.00 -3.85
CA LEU A 6 -14.56 -18.45 -3.28
C LEU A 6 -14.98 -19.27 -2.04
N ARG A 7 -15.43 -18.55 -1.00
CA ARG A 7 -16.09 -19.21 0.14
C ARG A 7 -17.37 -19.88 -0.37
N LYS A 8 -17.74 -21.01 0.24
CA LYS A 8 -18.88 -21.84 -0.19
C LYS A 8 -20.16 -21.04 -0.45
N PHE A 9 -20.55 -20.15 0.47
CA PHE A 9 -21.76 -19.34 0.31
C PHE A 9 -21.69 -18.36 -0.88
N VAL A 10 -20.49 -17.90 -1.25
CA VAL A 10 -20.30 -17.01 -2.41
C VAL A 10 -20.41 -17.81 -3.71
N GLU A 11 -19.83 -19.01 -3.74
CA GLU A 11 -19.94 -19.93 -4.89
C GLU A 11 -21.41 -20.31 -5.17
N GLU A 12 -22.16 -20.62 -4.12
CA GLU A 12 -23.61 -20.92 -4.18
C GLU A 12 -24.47 -19.72 -4.65
N ASN A 13 -23.91 -18.50 -4.62
CA ASN A 13 -24.56 -17.25 -5.00
C ASN A 13 -23.77 -16.49 -6.07
N LYS A 14 -23.02 -17.19 -6.92
CA LYS A 14 -22.09 -16.57 -7.89
C LYS A 14 -22.76 -15.65 -8.91
N ASP A 15 -24.06 -15.84 -9.15
CA ASP A 15 -24.89 -14.99 -10.01
C ASP A 15 -25.04 -13.56 -9.46
N LYS A 16 -24.87 -13.37 -8.14
CA LYS A 16 -24.94 -12.06 -7.49
C LYS A 16 -23.63 -11.29 -7.59
N LEU A 17 -22.54 -11.93 -8.04
CA LEU A 17 -21.24 -11.29 -8.14
C LEU A 17 -21.22 -10.24 -9.25
N ARG A 18 -20.65 -9.08 -8.93
CA ARG A 18 -20.45 -7.98 -9.86
C ARG A 18 -19.04 -8.07 -10.45
N TYR A 19 -18.94 -8.57 -11.68
CA TYR A 19 -17.65 -8.84 -12.33
C TYR A 19 -16.80 -7.59 -12.57
N LYS A 20 -17.43 -6.40 -12.70
CA LYS A 20 -16.73 -5.11 -12.67
C LYS A 20 -15.80 -4.99 -11.45
N TRP A 21 -16.33 -5.24 -10.26
CA TRP A 21 -15.58 -5.15 -9.00
C TRP A 21 -14.63 -6.33 -8.78
N LEU A 22 -14.97 -7.51 -9.31
CA LEU A 22 -14.02 -8.63 -9.34
C LEU A 22 -12.82 -8.32 -10.24
N SER A 23 -13.02 -7.64 -11.37
CA SER A 23 -11.93 -7.30 -12.30
C SER A 23 -10.91 -6.37 -11.66
N LYS A 24 -11.33 -5.48 -10.75
CA LYS A 24 -10.44 -4.64 -9.94
C LYS A 24 -9.81 -5.39 -8.74
N ASN A 25 -10.31 -6.56 -8.36
CA ASN A 25 -9.84 -7.27 -7.18
C ASN A 25 -8.57 -8.09 -7.48
N PRO A 26 -7.42 -7.79 -6.85
CA PRO A 26 -6.15 -8.48 -7.12
C PRO A 26 -6.15 -9.97 -6.74
N ASN A 27 -7.10 -10.40 -5.90
CA ASN A 27 -7.28 -11.81 -5.51
C ASN A 27 -8.21 -12.60 -6.45
N ALA A 28 -8.87 -11.93 -7.41
CA ALA A 28 -9.87 -12.56 -8.27
C ALA A 28 -9.32 -13.07 -9.62
N ILE A 29 -8.03 -12.90 -9.89
CA ILE A 29 -7.39 -13.24 -11.17
C ILE A 29 -7.73 -14.66 -11.66
N HIS A 30 -7.60 -15.67 -10.80
CA HIS A 30 -7.92 -17.06 -11.17
C HIS A 30 -9.39 -17.28 -11.52
N LEU A 31 -10.29 -16.56 -10.87
CA LEU A 31 -11.72 -16.63 -11.20
C LEU A 31 -12.01 -15.97 -12.56
N LEU A 32 -11.32 -14.87 -12.86
CA LEU A 32 -11.44 -14.14 -14.12
C LEU A 32 -10.86 -14.94 -15.30
N GLU A 33 -9.73 -15.62 -15.10
CA GLU A 33 -9.13 -16.56 -16.07
C GLU A 33 -10.12 -17.67 -16.49
N GLN A 34 -10.95 -18.13 -15.56
CA GLN A 34 -11.97 -19.15 -15.82
C GLN A 34 -13.25 -18.59 -16.46
N ASN A 35 -13.42 -17.26 -16.49
CA ASN A 35 -14.61 -16.58 -16.99
C ASN A 35 -14.23 -15.35 -17.83
N PRO A 36 -13.45 -15.52 -18.92
CA PRO A 36 -12.88 -14.41 -19.69
C PRO A 36 -13.93 -13.50 -20.35
N ASP A 37 -15.12 -14.04 -20.63
CA ASP A 37 -16.27 -13.35 -21.21
C ASP A 37 -16.88 -12.30 -20.26
N LYS A 38 -16.60 -12.40 -18.95
CA LYS A 38 -17.16 -11.52 -17.94
C LYS A 38 -16.18 -10.45 -17.46
N ILE A 39 -14.96 -10.45 -17.96
CA ILE A 39 -13.93 -9.50 -17.56
C ILE A 39 -14.35 -8.08 -17.97
N ASP A 40 -14.35 -7.18 -17.00
CA ASP A 40 -14.41 -5.74 -17.25
C ASP A 40 -12.98 -5.23 -17.44
N TRP A 41 -12.57 -5.06 -18.69
CA TRP A 41 -11.19 -4.71 -19.05
C TRP A 41 -10.77 -3.31 -18.59
N CYS A 42 -11.74 -2.40 -18.43
CA CYS A 42 -11.51 -1.09 -17.86
C CYS A 42 -11.04 -1.23 -16.42
N CYS A 43 -11.79 -1.94 -15.58
CA CYS A 43 -11.42 -2.21 -14.19
C CYS A 43 -10.22 -3.16 -14.05
N LEU A 44 -10.02 -4.09 -14.98
CA LEU A 44 -8.86 -4.99 -14.99
C LEU A 44 -7.55 -4.24 -15.23
N SER A 45 -7.56 -3.16 -16.03
CA SER A 45 -6.34 -2.40 -16.34
C SER A 45 -5.74 -1.71 -15.10
N ASP A 46 -6.57 -1.41 -14.10
CA ASP A 46 -6.16 -0.88 -12.79
C ASP A 46 -5.70 -1.99 -11.80
N ASN A 47 -5.85 -3.27 -12.16
CA ASN A 47 -5.55 -4.38 -11.26
C ASN A 47 -4.04 -4.73 -11.33
N PRO A 48 -3.29 -4.58 -10.23
CA PRO A 48 -1.84 -4.80 -10.24
C PRO A 48 -1.44 -6.27 -10.46
N ASN A 49 -2.36 -7.22 -10.24
CA ASN A 49 -2.12 -8.64 -10.43
C ASN A 49 -2.61 -9.16 -11.80
N ALA A 50 -3.13 -8.29 -12.66
CA ALA A 50 -3.72 -8.68 -13.95
C ALA A 50 -2.81 -8.43 -15.16
N ILE A 51 -1.57 -8.01 -14.94
CA ILE A 51 -0.63 -7.62 -16.01
C ILE A 51 -0.51 -8.68 -17.11
N HIS A 52 -0.39 -9.96 -16.76
CA HIS A 52 -0.26 -11.05 -17.73
C HIS A 52 -1.52 -11.21 -18.60
N LEU A 53 -2.72 -10.93 -18.08
CA LEU A 53 -3.95 -10.96 -18.87
C LEU A 53 -4.00 -9.79 -19.85
N LEU A 54 -3.51 -8.62 -19.44
CA LEU A 54 -3.42 -7.41 -20.27
C LEU A 54 -2.41 -7.59 -21.40
N GLU A 55 -1.24 -8.17 -21.10
CA GLU A 55 -0.22 -8.56 -22.10
C GLU A 55 -0.77 -9.49 -23.18
N GLN A 56 -1.67 -10.41 -22.80
CA GLN A 56 -2.31 -11.34 -23.73
C GLN A 56 -3.46 -10.71 -24.54
N ASN A 57 -3.95 -9.54 -24.14
CA ASN A 57 -5.10 -8.86 -24.74
C ASN A 57 -4.86 -7.34 -24.92
N PRO A 58 -3.83 -6.94 -25.69
CA PRO A 58 -3.40 -5.54 -25.78
C PRO A 58 -4.47 -4.61 -26.36
N ASP A 59 -5.37 -5.13 -27.19
CA ASP A 59 -6.49 -4.41 -27.80
C ASP A 59 -7.57 -3.99 -26.79
N LYS A 60 -7.58 -4.60 -25.60
CA LYS A 60 -8.58 -4.35 -24.56
C LYS A 60 -8.08 -3.47 -23.42
N ILE A 61 -6.80 -3.10 -23.45
CA ILE A 61 -6.18 -2.29 -22.40
C ILE A 61 -6.86 -0.91 -22.34
N ASN A 62 -7.33 -0.53 -21.16
CA ASN A 62 -7.68 0.83 -20.85
C ASN A 62 -6.42 1.56 -20.35
N TRP A 63 -5.77 2.29 -21.25
CA TRP A 63 -4.49 2.95 -20.97
C TRP A 63 -4.56 4.06 -19.92
N TYR A 64 -5.72 4.68 -19.77
CA TYR A 64 -5.97 5.66 -18.71
C TYR A 64 -5.83 5.01 -17.33
N ASN A 65 -6.54 3.91 -17.08
CA ASN A 65 -6.42 3.16 -15.81
C ASN A 65 -5.06 2.47 -15.68
N LEU A 66 -4.49 2.00 -16.79
CA LEU A 66 -3.17 1.35 -16.78
C LEU A 66 -2.06 2.32 -16.34
N SER A 67 -2.16 3.62 -16.69
CA SER A 67 -1.15 4.62 -16.34
C SER A 67 -1.01 4.80 -14.82
N TYR A 68 -2.10 4.57 -14.09
CA TYR A 68 -2.10 4.57 -12.61
C TYR A 68 -1.59 3.26 -12.00
N ASN A 69 -1.56 2.17 -12.77
CA ASN A 69 -1.23 0.84 -12.25
C ASN A 69 0.28 0.71 -11.95
N PRO A 70 0.68 0.52 -10.68
CA PRO A 70 2.10 0.49 -10.30
C PRO A 70 2.86 -0.72 -10.86
N ASN A 71 2.15 -1.78 -11.27
CA ASN A 71 2.77 -2.99 -11.83
C ASN A 71 2.83 -2.99 -13.36
N ALA A 72 2.35 -1.91 -14.01
CA ALA A 72 2.26 -1.83 -15.47
C ALA A 72 3.37 -1.00 -16.13
N ILE A 73 4.39 -0.57 -15.38
CA ILE A 73 5.42 0.37 -15.87
C ILE A 73 6.08 -0.12 -17.16
N HIS A 74 6.42 -1.41 -17.27
CA HIS A 74 7.05 -1.95 -18.49
C HIS A 74 6.13 -1.91 -19.71
N LEU A 75 4.81 -2.05 -19.54
CA LEU A 75 3.85 -1.89 -20.63
C LEU A 75 3.75 -0.44 -21.08
N LEU A 76 3.80 0.50 -20.13
CA LEU A 76 3.75 1.94 -20.39
C LEU A 76 5.03 2.40 -21.09
N GLU A 77 6.20 1.94 -20.64
CA GLU A 77 7.50 2.21 -21.27
C GLU A 77 7.54 1.81 -22.76
N GLN A 78 6.87 0.71 -23.11
CA GLN A 78 6.79 0.20 -24.49
C GLN A 78 5.76 0.94 -25.36
N ASN A 79 4.85 1.71 -24.76
CA ASN A 79 3.70 2.33 -25.44
C ASN A 79 3.49 3.77 -24.96
N GLN A 80 4.56 4.58 -24.97
CA GLN A 80 4.55 5.91 -24.37
C GLN A 80 3.51 6.87 -24.99
N GLU A 81 3.14 6.66 -26.24
CA GLU A 81 2.11 7.44 -26.94
C GLU A 81 0.69 7.20 -26.40
N ARG A 82 0.50 6.14 -25.59
CA ARG A 82 -0.77 5.79 -24.96
C ARG A 82 -0.88 6.25 -23.52
N ILE A 83 0.22 6.72 -22.92
CA ILE A 83 0.27 7.11 -21.52
C ILE A 83 -0.63 8.33 -21.29
N THR A 84 -1.45 8.25 -20.23
CA THR A 84 -2.09 9.43 -19.65
C THR A 84 -1.19 9.96 -18.54
N TRP A 85 -0.39 10.97 -18.86
CA TRP A 85 0.72 11.45 -18.01
C TRP A 85 0.30 12.04 -16.66
N GLU A 86 -0.91 12.60 -16.58
CA GLU A 86 -1.56 13.03 -15.34
C GLU A 86 -1.59 11.87 -14.30
N TYR A 87 -2.19 10.74 -14.67
CA TYR A 87 -2.28 9.54 -13.81
C TYR A 87 -0.93 8.86 -13.60
N LEU A 88 -0.03 8.94 -14.59
CA LEU A 88 1.32 8.44 -14.43
C LEU A 88 2.10 9.24 -13.38
N SER A 89 1.89 10.54 -13.29
CA SER A 89 2.59 11.42 -12.33
C SER A 89 2.23 11.07 -10.89
N TYR A 90 1.01 10.58 -10.66
CA TYR A 90 0.59 10.03 -9.37
C TYR A 90 1.20 8.64 -9.07
N ASN A 91 1.55 7.87 -10.10
CA ASN A 91 1.98 6.48 -9.94
C ASN A 91 3.35 6.39 -9.23
N PRO A 92 3.43 5.77 -8.03
CA PRO A 92 4.66 5.74 -7.24
C PRO A 92 5.79 4.93 -7.89
N ASN A 93 5.48 4.04 -8.84
CA ASN A 93 6.49 3.25 -9.54
C ASN A 93 6.97 3.90 -10.86
N ALA A 94 6.38 5.03 -11.27
CA ALA A 94 6.65 5.65 -12.56
C ALA A 94 7.78 6.70 -12.54
N ILE A 95 8.41 6.96 -11.40
CA ILE A 95 9.43 8.01 -11.21
C ILE A 95 10.50 8.02 -12.31
N ARG A 96 11.07 6.87 -12.65
CA ARG A 96 12.11 6.79 -13.69
C ARG A 96 11.61 7.19 -15.08
N LEU A 97 10.35 6.88 -15.39
CA LEU A 97 9.75 7.23 -16.68
C LEU A 97 9.43 8.73 -16.73
N LEU A 98 9.03 9.31 -15.61
CA LEU A 98 8.81 10.76 -15.45
C LEU A 98 10.13 11.54 -15.56
N GLU A 99 11.21 11.06 -14.94
CA GLU A 99 12.56 11.65 -15.05
C GLU A 99 13.06 11.72 -16.50
N GLN A 100 12.69 10.74 -17.33
CA GLN A 100 13.05 10.71 -18.75
C GLN A 100 12.19 11.64 -19.61
N ASN A 101 11.04 12.10 -19.09
CA ASN A 101 10.05 12.90 -19.81
C ASN A 101 9.58 14.11 -18.98
N PRO A 102 10.49 15.02 -18.57
CA PRO A 102 10.18 16.09 -17.64
C PRO A 102 9.14 17.10 -18.17
N ASP A 103 8.98 17.21 -19.49
CA ASP A 103 7.98 18.06 -20.13
C ASP A 103 6.55 17.50 -20.05
N LYS A 104 6.41 16.24 -19.65
CA LYS A 104 5.13 15.54 -19.51
C LYS A 104 4.62 15.44 -18.08
N ILE A 105 5.46 15.79 -17.12
CA ILE A 105 5.12 15.71 -15.71
C ILE A 105 3.95 16.63 -15.40
N ASP A 106 2.92 16.05 -14.81
CA ASP A 106 1.84 16.76 -14.15
C ASP A 106 2.25 17.01 -12.70
N TRP A 107 2.67 18.25 -12.39
CA TRP A 107 3.29 18.58 -11.11
C TRP A 107 2.29 18.62 -9.94
N GLU A 108 1.01 18.84 -10.24
CA GLU A 108 -0.09 18.75 -9.27
C GLU A 108 -0.17 17.31 -8.73
N ASN A 109 -0.38 16.34 -9.61
CA ASN A 109 -0.43 14.91 -9.23
C ASN A 109 0.91 14.38 -8.72
N LEU A 110 2.03 14.91 -9.22
CA LEU A 110 3.36 14.54 -8.70
C LEU A 110 3.54 14.98 -7.24
N SER A 111 2.93 16.10 -6.83
CA SER A 111 3.11 16.62 -5.47
C SER A 111 2.51 15.70 -4.40
N GLU A 112 1.43 14.97 -4.72
CA GLU A 112 0.89 13.93 -3.84
C GLU A 112 1.70 12.61 -3.89
N ASN A 113 2.52 12.39 -4.92
CA ASN A 113 3.23 11.14 -5.10
C ASN A 113 4.35 10.95 -4.04
N PRO A 114 4.24 9.94 -3.15
CA PRO A 114 5.19 9.76 -2.05
C PRO A 114 6.60 9.38 -2.51
N ASN A 115 6.77 8.88 -3.74
CA ASN A 115 8.07 8.50 -4.29
C ASN A 115 8.73 9.62 -5.11
N ALA A 116 8.08 10.78 -5.25
CA ALA A 116 8.55 11.88 -6.11
C ALA A 116 9.23 13.04 -5.35
N ILE A 117 9.44 12.91 -4.03
CA ILE A 117 9.99 13.97 -3.17
C ILE A 117 11.27 14.60 -3.74
N HIS A 118 12.20 13.80 -4.25
CA HIS A 118 13.46 14.33 -4.80
C HIS A 118 13.26 15.15 -6.07
N LEU A 119 12.21 14.89 -6.87
CA LEU A 119 11.87 15.72 -8.03
C LEU A 119 11.27 17.06 -7.60
N LEU A 120 10.44 17.03 -6.55
CA LEU A 120 9.83 18.22 -5.96
C LEU A 120 10.90 19.13 -5.32
N GLU A 121 11.85 18.56 -4.57
CA GLU A 121 13.01 19.27 -4.02
C GLU A 121 13.85 19.98 -5.08
N GLN A 122 13.97 19.39 -6.28
CA GLN A 122 14.71 19.98 -7.39
C GLN A 122 13.92 21.05 -8.16
N ASN A 123 12.60 21.12 -7.97
CA ASN A 123 11.70 22.02 -8.70
C ASN A 123 10.69 22.68 -7.74
N PRO A 124 11.16 23.44 -6.73
CA PRO A 124 10.29 23.99 -5.69
C PRO A 124 9.23 24.97 -6.22
N ASP A 125 9.49 25.60 -7.37
CA ASP A 125 8.56 26.51 -8.06
C ASP A 125 7.35 25.81 -8.69
N LYS A 126 7.40 24.48 -8.81
CA LYS A 126 6.34 23.67 -9.42
C LYS A 126 5.54 22.87 -8.39
N ILE A 127 5.91 22.93 -7.12
CA ILE A 127 5.22 22.22 -6.06
C ILE A 127 3.79 22.77 -5.94
N ASP A 128 2.83 21.86 -5.99
CA ASP A 128 1.49 22.13 -5.51
C ASP A 128 1.43 21.82 -4.02
N TRP A 129 1.36 22.87 -3.19
CA TRP A 129 1.43 22.74 -1.74
C TRP A 129 0.16 22.17 -1.10
N GLU A 130 -0.98 22.29 -1.79
CA GLU A 130 -2.23 21.67 -1.34
C GLU A 130 -2.11 20.15 -1.42
N TRP A 131 -1.73 19.63 -2.59
CA TRP A 131 -1.51 18.19 -2.79
C TRP A 131 -0.28 17.66 -2.06
N LEU A 132 0.79 18.47 -1.90
CA LEU A 132 1.94 18.10 -1.08
C LEU A 132 1.55 17.89 0.40
N SER A 133 0.55 18.63 0.90
CA SER A 133 0.12 18.50 2.31
C SER A 133 -0.47 17.12 2.61
N LEU A 134 -1.04 16.43 1.61
CA LEU A 134 -1.46 15.03 1.72
C LEU A 134 -0.30 14.03 1.66
N ASN A 135 0.85 14.43 1.11
CA ASN A 135 1.96 13.51 0.84
C ASN A 135 2.65 13.07 2.15
N PRO A 136 2.58 11.78 2.52
CA PRO A 136 3.13 11.30 3.78
C PRO A 136 4.67 11.37 3.85
N ASN A 137 5.36 11.50 2.71
CA ASN A 137 6.82 11.58 2.64
C ASN A 137 7.32 13.03 2.51
N ALA A 138 6.44 14.04 2.53
CA ALA A 138 6.78 15.44 2.34
C ALA A 138 6.84 16.27 3.64
N ILE A 139 6.72 15.64 4.82
CA ILE A 139 6.63 16.36 6.10
C ILE A 139 7.80 17.33 6.31
N HIS A 140 9.02 16.96 5.94
CA HIS A 140 10.19 17.84 6.07
C HIS A 140 10.14 19.08 5.17
N LEU A 141 9.50 19.00 4.00
CA LEU A 141 9.29 20.16 3.12
C LEU A 141 8.23 21.08 3.71
N LEU A 142 7.17 20.52 4.28
CA LEU A 142 6.08 21.26 4.92
C LEU A 142 6.57 21.97 6.18
N GLU A 143 7.38 21.30 7.02
CA GLU A 143 8.01 21.91 8.20
C GLU A 143 8.86 23.14 7.87
N GLN A 144 9.52 23.14 6.71
CA GLN A 144 10.36 24.26 6.23
C GLN A 144 9.54 25.40 5.60
N ASN A 145 8.28 25.14 5.23
CA ASN A 145 7.42 26.06 4.47
C ASN A 145 6.01 26.12 5.10
N GLN A 146 5.92 26.40 6.40
CA GLN A 146 4.63 26.32 7.12
C GLN A 146 3.56 27.27 6.58
N ASP A 147 3.97 28.43 6.03
CA ASP A 147 3.05 29.42 5.45
C ASP A 147 2.30 28.91 4.20
N THR A 148 2.77 27.81 3.57
CA THR A 148 2.14 27.23 2.37
C THR A 148 1.31 25.99 2.67
N ILE A 149 1.30 25.51 3.91
CA ILE A 149 0.57 24.30 4.29
C ILE A 149 -0.93 24.49 4.09
N ASN A 150 -1.57 23.53 3.43
CA ASN A 150 -3.01 23.37 3.50
C ASN A 150 -3.34 22.48 4.72
N TRP A 151 -3.78 23.09 5.81
CA TRP A 151 -4.03 22.38 7.08
C TRP A 151 -5.23 21.44 7.05
N PHE A 152 -6.22 21.71 6.18
CA PHE A 152 -7.34 20.80 5.93
C PHE A 152 -6.80 19.47 5.37
N GLU A 153 -5.97 19.56 4.33
CA GLU A 153 -5.34 18.39 3.71
C GLU A 153 -4.33 17.71 4.63
N LEU A 154 -3.48 18.49 5.31
CA LEU A 154 -2.49 17.95 6.25
C LEU A 154 -3.14 17.14 7.39
N SER A 155 -4.36 17.51 7.80
CA SER A 155 -5.09 16.78 8.86
C SER A 155 -5.46 15.34 8.45
N TYR A 156 -5.56 15.05 7.15
CA TYR A 156 -5.69 13.68 6.64
C TYR A 156 -4.36 12.91 6.57
N ASN A 157 -3.22 13.62 6.59
CA ASN A 157 -1.92 13.02 6.36
C ASN A 157 -1.50 12.13 7.55
N PRO A 158 -1.30 10.81 7.36
CA PRO A 158 -1.02 9.90 8.45
C PRO A 158 0.36 10.11 9.09
N ASN A 159 1.27 10.81 8.42
CA ASN A 159 2.63 11.09 8.93
C ASN A 159 2.77 12.48 9.55
N ALA A 160 1.70 13.29 9.57
CA ALA A 160 1.75 14.68 10.01
C ALA A 160 1.47 14.91 11.50
N ILE A 161 1.22 13.86 12.29
CA ILE A 161 0.79 13.99 13.70
C ILE A 161 1.69 14.93 14.52
N GLN A 162 3.01 14.81 14.40
CA GLN A 162 3.95 15.68 15.14
C GLN A 162 3.87 17.16 14.73
N LEU A 163 3.63 17.43 13.45
CA LEU A 163 3.49 18.80 12.93
C LEU A 163 2.14 19.40 13.35
N LEU A 164 1.08 18.59 13.37
CA LEU A 164 -0.25 18.96 13.84
C LEU A 164 -0.25 19.25 15.35
N GLU A 165 0.44 18.44 16.17
CA GLU A 165 0.60 18.67 17.62
C GLU A 165 1.24 20.03 17.95
N GLN A 166 2.12 20.53 17.09
CA GLN A 166 2.76 21.83 17.25
C GLN A 166 1.85 23.00 16.83
N ASN A 167 0.78 22.72 16.07
CA ASN A 167 -0.08 23.71 15.42
C ASN A 167 -1.57 23.39 15.64
N VAL A 168 -1.94 23.12 16.89
CA VAL A 168 -3.28 22.63 17.27
C VAL A 168 -4.42 23.52 16.78
N ASP A 169 -4.20 24.84 16.73
CA ASP A 169 -5.22 25.82 16.31
C ASP A 169 -5.54 25.76 14.81
N GLU A 170 -4.64 25.20 13.99
CA GLU A 170 -4.81 25.07 12.54
C GLU A 170 -5.47 23.74 12.14
N ILE A 171 -5.58 22.79 13.06
CA ILE A 171 -6.08 21.43 12.79
C ILE A 171 -7.55 21.49 12.33
N ASP A 172 -7.83 20.86 11.18
CA ASP A 172 -9.19 20.47 10.85
C ASP A 172 -9.55 19.17 11.58
N TRP A 173 -10.31 19.29 12.67
CA TRP A 173 -10.70 18.16 13.51
C TRP A 173 -11.67 17.20 12.81
N HIS A 174 -12.43 17.65 11.81
CA HIS A 174 -13.28 16.76 11.04
C HIS A 174 -12.44 15.80 10.20
N CYS A 175 -11.42 16.33 9.53
CA CYS A 175 -10.45 15.56 8.75
C CYS A 175 -9.60 14.66 9.64
N LEU A 176 -9.02 15.22 10.71
CA LEU A 176 -8.18 14.48 11.66
C LEU A 176 -8.93 13.30 12.30
N SER A 177 -10.24 13.44 12.55
CA SER A 177 -11.05 12.34 13.10
C SER A 177 -11.15 11.10 12.20
N THR A 178 -10.82 11.22 10.92
CA THR A 178 -10.76 10.10 9.97
C THR A 178 -9.35 9.55 9.79
N ASN A 179 -8.34 10.25 10.30
CA ASN A 179 -6.95 9.88 10.18
C ASN A 179 -6.64 8.72 11.14
N PRO A 180 -6.24 7.54 10.65
CA PRO A 180 -5.98 6.38 11.52
C PRO A 180 -4.77 6.59 12.45
N SER A 181 -3.88 7.54 12.15
CA SER A 181 -2.69 7.82 12.95
C SER A 181 -2.97 8.57 14.25
N ILE A 182 -4.22 8.98 14.51
CA ILE A 182 -4.60 9.54 15.83
C ILE A 182 -4.58 8.49 16.96
N PHE A 183 -4.46 7.21 16.62
CA PHE A 183 -4.40 6.11 17.58
C PHE A 183 -2.98 5.62 17.77
N GLU A 184 -2.57 5.45 19.02
CA GLU A 184 -1.35 4.72 19.40
C GLU A 184 -1.68 3.40 20.10
N TYR A 185 -0.69 2.50 20.20
CA TYR A 185 -0.88 1.25 20.90
C TYR A 185 -0.94 1.47 22.42
N ASP A 186 -2.05 1.07 23.03
CA ASP A 186 -2.12 0.91 24.49
C ASP A 186 -1.42 -0.39 24.91
N TYR A 187 -0.10 -0.30 25.06
CA TYR A 187 0.73 -1.43 25.50
C TYR A 187 0.33 -1.95 26.89
N GLN A 188 -0.27 -1.11 27.73
CA GLN A 188 -0.73 -1.53 29.04
C GLN A 188 -1.99 -2.40 28.92
N ALA A 189 -2.99 -1.96 28.15
CA ALA A 189 -4.19 -2.78 27.87
C ALA A 189 -3.84 -4.08 27.14
N MET A 190 -2.90 -4.05 26.18
CA MET A 190 -2.43 -5.26 25.50
C MET A 190 -1.78 -6.25 26.48
N ARG A 191 -0.95 -5.75 27.39
CA ARG A 191 -0.32 -6.55 28.44
C ARG A 191 -1.35 -7.14 29.40
N ASP A 192 -2.30 -6.32 29.86
CA ASP A 192 -3.33 -6.77 30.78
C ASP A 192 -4.25 -7.80 30.13
N HIS A 193 -4.59 -7.63 28.85
CA HIS A 193 -5.31 -8.63 28.08
C HIS A 193 -4.52 -9.95 27.98
N MET A 194 -3.21 -9.89 27.69
CA MET A 194 -2.35 -11.08 27.58
C MET A 194 -2.33 -11.91 28.87
N TYR A 195 -2.23 -11.25 30.03
CA TYR A 195 -2.25 -11.94 31.33
C TYR A 195 -3.65 -12.43 31.70
N ASN A 196 -4.68 -11.61 31.48
CA ASN A 196 -6.03 -11.95 31.93
C ASN A 196 -6.75 -12.95 31.03
N SER A 197 -6.36 -13.08 29.75
CA SER A 197 -7.00 -14.01 28.83
C SER A 197 -6.44 -15.45 28.91
N GLY A 198 -5.44 -15.71 29.75
CA GLY A 198 -4.70 -16.98 29.76
C GLY A 198 -3.74 -17.16 28.57
N LEU A 199 -3.63 -16.16 27.68
CA LEU A 199 -2.74 -16.24 26.51
C LEU A 199 -1.28 -16.34 26.95
N CYS A 200 -0.90 -15.66 28.03
CA CYS A 200 0.45 -15.76 28.59
C CYS A 200 0.79 -17.20 28.97
N GLU A 201 -0.09 -17.87 29.70
CA GLU A 201 0.05 -19.26 30.14
C GLU A 201 0.04 -20.23 28.97
N GLU A 202 -0.85 -20.03 27.98
CA GLU A 202 -0.89 -20.84 26.76
C GLU A 202 0.40 -20.70 25.94
N LEU A 203 0.89 -19.47 25.75
CA LEU A 203 2.15 -19.21 25.07
C LEU A 203 3.32 -19.85 25.81
N MET A 204 3.38 -19.73 27.14
CA MET A 204 4.40 -20.39 27.95
C MET A 204 4.31 -21.92 27.84
N ALA A 205 3.12 -22.49 28.00
CA ALA A 205 2.90 -23.94 27.93
C ALA A 205 3.28 -24.49 26.55
N ASN A 206 2.89 -23.80 25.47
CA ASN A 206 3.28 -24.17 24.12
C ASN A 206 4.79 -24.06 23.93
N ARG A 207 5.38 -22.90 24.29
CA ARG A 207 6.78 -22.60 24.04
C ARG A 207 7.71 -23.54 24.80
N PHE A 208 7.41 -23.82 26.07
CA PHE A 208 8.22 -24.69 26.92
C PHE A 208 7.79 -26.16 26.90
N HIS A 209 6.87 -26.55 26.01
CA HIS A 209 6.53 -27.97 25.81
C HIS A 209 7.75 -28.74 25.29
N PRO A 210 8.08 -29.94 25.80
CA PRO A 210 9.23 -30.74 25.35
C PRO A 210 9.31 -30.91 23.82
N SER A 211 8.17 -31.11 23.18
CA SER A 211 8.08 -31.24 21.71
C SER A 211 8.49 -29.98 20.94
N ASN A 212 8.53 -28.80 21.55
CA ASN A 212 8.92 -27.54 20.93
C ASN A 212 10.34 -27.09 21.31
N MET A 213 11.03 -27.80 22.21
CA MET A 213 12.36 -27.40 22.70
C MET A 213 13.43 -27.37 21.60
N HIS A 214 13.30 -28.18 20.55
CA HIS A 214 14.21 -28.14 19.39
C HIS A 214 14.21 -26.78 18.66
N LYS A 215 13.11 -26.01 18.75
CA LYS A 215 12.97 -24.67 18.13
C LYS A 215 13.68 -23.56 18.91
N PHE A 216 14.39 -23.88 19.99
CA PHE A 216 15.18 -22.92 20.75
C PHE A 216 16.54 -22.66 20.09
N ALA A 217 17.00 -23.55 19.20
CA ALA A 217 18.21 -23.33 18.43
C ALA A 217 18.09 -22.10 17.52
N ASP A 218 16.94 -21.85 16.90
CA ASP A 218 16.74 -20.73 15.96
C ASP A 218 16.60 -19.35 16.62
N TRP A 219 16.87 -19.24 17.92
CA TRP A 219 16.59 -18.04 18.73
C TRP A 219 17.84 -17.23 19.07
N GLY A 220 18.99 -17.53 18.45
CA GLY A 220 20.23 -16.80 18.67
C GLY A 220 20.91 -17.09 20.00
N PHE A 221 20.57 -18.22 20.64
CA PHE A 221 21.17 -18.72 21.88
C PHE A 221 21.83 -20.10 21.69
N GLU A 222 22.32 -20.39 20.49
CA GLU A 222 22.89 -21.69 20.12
C GLU A 222 24.00 -22.15 21.09
N ASP A 223 24.78 -21.22 21.62
CA ASP A 223 25.91 -21.47 22.54
C ASP A 223 25.48 -21.86 23.97
N MET A 224 24.19 -21.74 24.31
CA MET A 224 23.66 -22.06 25.64
C MET A 224 22.89 -23.39 25.71
N LEU A 225 22.83 -24.14 24.61
CA LEU A 225 22.14 -25.44 24.58
C LEU A 225 23.07 -26.58 25.10
N PRO A 226 22.54 -27.51 25.92
CA PRO A 226 23.30 -28.71 26.30
C PRO A 226 23.76 -29.50 25.07
N PRO A 227 24.94 -30.15 25.11
CA PRO A 227 25.50 -30.92 23.98
C PRO A 227 24.57 -32.01 23.44
N ASP A 228 23.59 -32.41 24.25
CA ASP A 228 22.68 -33.52 24.01
C ASP A 228 21.41 -33.08 23.24
N ILE A 229 21.14 -31.77 23.15
CA ILE A 229 20.06 -31.19 22.31
C ILE A 229 20.61 -30.85 20.91
N VAL A 230 21.93 -30.67 20.80
CA VAL A 230 22.64 -30.51 19.54
C VAL A 230 23.10 -31.89 19.04
N LYS A 231 22.18 -32.77 18.63
CA LYS A 231 22.54 -33.91 17.77
C LYS A 231 21.37 -34.54 16.99
N THR A 232 21.47 -34.36 15.67
CA THR A 232 21.21 -35.29 14.53
C THR A 232 19.78 -35.81 14.35
N ASP A 233 19.06 -35.64 13.23
CA ASP A 233 19.38 -35.29 11.83
C ASP A 233 18.46 -34.18 11.28
#